data_AF-A0A0C2GSD7-F1
#
_entry.id   AF-A0A0C2GSD7-F1
#
_cell.length_a   1.000
_cell.length_b   1.000
_cell.length_c   1.000
_cell.angle_alpha   90.00
_cell.angle_beta   90.00
_cell.angle_gamma   90.00
#
_symmetry.space_group_name_H-M   'P 1'
#
loop_
_entity.id
_entity.type
_entity.pdbx_description
1 polymer ?
#
loop_
_entity_poly.entity_id
_entity_poly.type
_entity_poly.pdbx_seq_one_letter_code
_entity_poly.pdbx_strand_id
1 'polypeptide(L)' 'MTPNSSLNEKTPAEVFLGRKLRTRMSLLVPQPESAEDPLAKERRERMVQQFDRKHVVVKRKFDVGDKVYAKQWKSPQFH' A
#
# COMPACT_ATOMS: atom_id res chain seq x y z
N MET A 1 -0.98 -24.75 6.68
CA MET A 1 -1.56 -25.92 6.01
C MET A 1 -1.49 -25.66 4.53
N THR A 2 -1.00 -26.62 3.77
CA THR A 2 -0.67 -26.42 2.35
C THR A 2 -1.76 -27.07 1.49
N PRO A 3 -2.39 -26.31 0.57
CA PRO A 3 -3.35 -26.89 -0.38
C PRO A 3 -2.63 -27.80 -1.37
N ASN A 4 -3.33 -28.79 -1.92
CA ASN A 4 -2.79 -29.71 -2.92
C ASN A 4 -3.67 -29.67 -4.18
N SER A 5 -3.07 -29.46 -5.36
CA SER A 5 -3.78 -29.39 -6.64
C SER A 5 -4.51 -30.68 -7.00
N SER A 6 -3.94 -31.84 -6.64
CA SER A 6 -4.59 -33.15 -6.83
C SER A 6 -5.82 -33.38 -5.95
N LEU A 7 -6.02 -32.54 -4.92
CA LEU A 7 -7.15 -32.59 -4.00
C LEU A 7 -8.12 -31.42 -4.22
N ASN A 8 -8.24 -30.91 -5.47
CA ASN A 8 -9.05 -29.74 -5.80
C ASN A 8 -8.72 -28.53 -4.91
N GLU A 9 -7.43 -28.28 -4.70
CA GLU A 9 -6.87 -27.22 -3.84
C GLU A 9 -7.27 -27.31 -2.36
N LYS A 10 -7.86 -28.43 -1.91
CA LYS A 10 -8.12 -28.67 -0.49
C LYS A 10 -6.85 -29.13 0.21
N THR A 11 -6.76 -28.81 1.49
CA THR A 11 -5.70 -29.36 2.35
C THR A 11 -6.08 -30.78 2.77
N PRO A 12 -5.11 -31.68 3.02
CA PRO A 12 -5.40 -33.05 3.47
C PRO A 12 -6.29 -33.12 4.73
N ALA A 13 -6.11 -32.17 5.65
CA ALA A 13 -6.92 -32.08 6.86
C ALA A 13 -8.38 -31.69 6.59
N GLU A 14 -8.65 -30.88 5.56
CA GLU A 14 -10.02 -30.52 5.17
C GLU A 14 -10.74 -31.68 4.50
N VAL A 15 -10.02 -32.51 3.73
CA VAL A 15 -10.57 -33.75 3.16
C VAL A 15 -10.94 -34.71 4.29
N PHE A 16 -10.05 -34.89 5.26
CA PHE A 16 -10.29 -35.78 6.40
C PHE A 16 -11.47 -35.32 7.29
N LEU A 17 -11.55 -34.03 7.60
CA LEU A 17 -12.58 -33.48 8.48
C LEU A 17 -13.90 -33.17 7.76
N GLY A 18 -13.94 -33.28 6.43
CA GLY A 18 -15.11 -32.97 5.61
C GLY A 18 -15.55 -31.49 5.64
N ARG A 19 -14.71 -30.58 6.15
CA ARG A 19 -15.02 -29.15 6.30
C ARG A 19 -13.80 -28.27 6.08
N LYS A 20 -14.03 -27.03 5.63
CA LYS A 20 -12.98 -26.00 5.46
C LYS A 20 -12.46 -25.55 6.83
N LEU A 21 -11.13 -25.49 6.98
CA LEU A 21 -10.51 -25.08 8.24
C LEU A 21 -10.27 -23.57 8.27
N ARG A 22 -10.82 -22.90 9.28
CA ARG A 22 -10.55 -21.48 9.54
C ARG A 22 -9.19 -21.35 10.23
N THR A 23 -8.23 -20.78 9.53
CA THR A 23 -6.86 -20.54 10.03
C THR A 23 -6.56 -19.05 10.02
N ARG A 24 -5.47 -18.61 10.66
CA ARG A 24 -5.04 -17.20 10.59
C ARG A 24 -4.87 -16.71 9.14
N MET A 25 -4.38 -17.58 8.25
CA MET A 25 -4.25 -17.24 6.82
C MET A 25 -5.59 -17.08 6.11
N SER A 26 -6.65 -17.77 6.56
CA SER A 26 -8.00 -17.57 6.00
C SER A 26 -8.56 -16.17 6.26
N LEU A 27 -8.04 -15.44 7.25
CA LEU A 27 -8.39 -14.04 7.52
C LEU A 27 -7.70 -13.06 6.57
N LEU A 28 -6.63 -13.50 5.88
CA LEU A 28 -5.85 -12.68 4.94
C LEU A 28 -6.31 -12.85 3.49
N VAL A 29 -7.33 -13.68 3.24
CA VAL A 29 -7.90 -13.85 1.91
C VAL A 29 -8.61 -12.55 1.53
N PRO A 30 -8.24 -11.91 0.40
CA PRO A 30 -8.93 -10.72 -0.06
C PRO A 30 -10.42 -11.02 -0.20
N GLN A 31 -11.26 -10.22 0.45
CA GLN A 31 -12.69 -10.31 0.24
C GLN A 31 -12.99 -9.73 -1.15
N PRO A 32 -13.83 -10.37 -1.97
CA PRO A 32 -14.31 -9.77 -3.21
C PRO A 32 -14.94 -8.42 -2.86
N GLU A 33 -14.71 -7.38 -3.67
CA GLU A 33 -15.01 -5.96 -3.40
C GLU A 33 -16.44 -5.73 -2.87
N SER A 34 -16.65 -5.98 -1.59
CA SER A 34 -17.92 -5.86 -0.91
C SER A 34 -17.88 -4.58 -0.11
N ALA A 35 -18.44 -3.52 -0.71
CA ALA A 35 -18.50 -2.15 -0.22
C ALA A 35 -17.13 -1.54 0.10
N GLU A 36 -16.80 -0.42 -0.54
CA GLU A 36 -15.67 0.39 -0.08
C GLU A 36 -15.84 0.66 1.41
N ASP A 37 -14.86 0.22 2.21
CA ASP A 37 -14.84 0.51 3.64
C ASP A 37 -14.97 2.04 3.80
N PRO A 38 -15.98 2.54 4.54
CA PRO A 38 -16.20 3.98 4.69
C PRO A 38 -14.98 4.70 5.27
N LEU A 39 -14.08 3.99 5.96
CA LEU A 39 -12.84 4.51 6.52
C LEU A 39 -11.62 4.28 5.62
N ALA A 40 -11.77 3.62 4.46
CA ALA A 40 -10.66 3.32 3.55
C ALA A 40 -9.97 4.60 3.06
N LYS A 41 -10.75 5.65 2.78
CA LYS A 41 -10.22 6.95 2.37
C LYS A 41 -9.34 7.57 3.46
N GLU A 42 -9.85 7.63 4.69
CA GLU A 42 -9.13 8.19 5.83
C GLU A 42 -7.84 7.39 6.13
N ARG A 43 -7.90 6.05 6.07
CA ARG A 43 -6.73 5.19 6.25
C ARG A 43 -5.65 5.46 5.20
N ARG A 44 -6.04 5.62 3.92
CA ARG A 44 -5.10 5.96 2.84
C ARG A 44 -4.47 7.34 3.07
N GLU A 45 -5.26 8.33 3.47
CA GLU A 45 -4.77 9.68 3.77
C GLU A 45 -3.74 9.67 4.91
N ARG A 46 -4.03 8.94 6.01
CA ARG A 46 -3.08 8.77 7.13
C ARG A 46 -1.78 8.09 6.69
N MET A 47 -1.87 7.07 5.83
CA MET A 47 -0.69 6.39 5.28
C MET A 47 0.19 7.34 4.46
N VAL A 48 -0.42 8.15 3.59
CA VAL A 48 0.29 9.16 2.78
C VAL A 48 0.94 10.21 3.67
N GLN A 49 0.22 10.74 4.66
CA GLN A 49 0.77 11.72 5.61
C GLN A 49 1.97 11.17 6.38
N GLN A 50 1.91 9.91 6.82
CA GLN A 50 3.01 9.27 7.54
C GLN A 50 4.24 9.10 6.63
N PHE A 51 4.03 8.72 5.38
CA PHE A 51 5.08 8.59 4.39
C PHE A 51 5.74 9.94 4.11
N ASP A 52 4.95 10.96 3.80
CA ASP A 52 5.43 12.31 3.50
C ASP A 52 6.23 12.91 4.66
N ARG A 53 5.76 12.71 5.89
CA ARG A 53 6.47 13.15 7.11
C ARG A 53 7.81 12.44 7.26
N LYS A 54 7.87 11.12 7.06
CA LYS A 54 9.09 10.33 7.24
C LYS A 54 10.13 10.64 6.15
N HIS A 55 9.66 10.86 4.92
CA HIS A 55 10.53 11.03 3.76
C HIS A 55 10.75 12.51 3.39
N VAL A 56 10.25 13.44 4.21
CA VAL A 56 10.32 14.90 4.00
C VAL A 56 9.98 15.24 2.55
N VAL A 57 8.84 14.74 2.10
CA VAL A 57 8.42 14.90 0.70
C VAL A 57 8.06 16.37 0.48
N VAL A 58 8.88 17.05 -0.32
CA VAL A 58 8.63 18.45 -0.72
C VAL A 58 7.79 18.45 -2.00
N LYS A 59 6.72 19.25 -2.01
CA LYS A 59 5.92 19.47 -3.22
C LYS A 59 6.81 20.05 -4.31
N ARG A 60 6.76 19.44 -5.51
CA ARG A 60 7.59 19.85 -6.67
C ARG A 60 6.98 20.97 -7.52
N LYS A 61 5.79 21.46 -7.15
CA LYS A 61 5.06 22.51 -7.85
C LYS A 61 4.85 23.68 -6.90
N PHE A 62 5.03 24.89 -7.43
CA PHE A 62 4.76 26.15 -6.75
C PHE A 62 3.48 26.75 -7.33
N ASP A 63 2.70 27.41 -6.49
CA ASP A 63 1.48 28.08 -6.90
C ASP A 63 1.74 29.58 -7.15
N VAL A 64 0.84 30.24 -7.90
CA VAL A 64 0.99 31.66 -8.24
C VAL A 64 0.88 32.50 -6.96
N GLY A 65 1.94 33.26 -6.65
CA GLY A 65 2.04 34.07 -5.43
C GLY A 65 3.05 33.53 -4.41
N ASP A 66 3.54 32.30 -4.59
CA ASP A 66 4.58 31.74 -3.73
C ASP A 66 5.92 32.47 -3.92
N LYS A 67 6.56 32.83 -2.80
CA LYS A 67 7.93 33.35 -2.82
C LYS A 67 8.89 32.17 -2.97
N VAL A 68 9.58 32.10 -4.10
CA VAL A 68 10.54 31.03 -4.41
C VAL A 68 11.96 31.56 -4.47
N TYR A 69 12.93 30.73 -4.05
CA TYR A 69 14.35 31.00 -4.28
C TYR A 69 14.77 30.38 -5.61
N ALA A 70 15.32 31.19 -6.51
CA ALA A 70 15.86 30.72 -7.79
C ALA A 70 17.39 30.63 -7.71
N LYS A 71 17.96 29.49 -8.09
CA LYS A 71 19.40 29.36 -8.26
C LYS A 71 19.80 30.05 -9.57
N GLN A 72 20.43 31.22 -9.46
CA GLN A 72 21.01 31.89 -10.62
C GLN A 72 22.30 31.17 -11.04
N TRP A 73 22.35 30.71 -12.29
CA TRP A 73 23.57 30.15 -12.85
C TRP A 73 24.55 31.27 -13.19
N LYS A 74 25.80 31.14 -12.75
CA LYS A 74 26.89 32.00 -13.18
C LYS A 74 27.85 31.16 -14.02
N SER A 75 28.41 31.73 -15.09
CA SER A 75 29.40 31.05 -15.90
C SER A 75 30.60 30.65 -15.02
N PRO A 76 31.10 29.40 -15.11
CA PRO A 76 32.29 29.02 -14.37
C PRO A 76 33.48 29.83 -14.89
N GLN A 77 34.22 30.47 -14.00
CA GLN A 77 35.54 31.02 -14.33
C GLN A 77 36.56 29.94 -14.03
N PHE A 78 37.12 29.34 -15.07
CA PHE A 78 38.29 28.47 -14.95
C PHE A 78 39.54 29.36 -15.03
N HIS A 79 40.34 29.40 -13.97
CA HIS A 79 41.66 30.05 -13.90
C HIS A 79 42.67 29.02 -13.39
#